data_AF-A0A960YBV7-F1
#
_entry.id   AF-A0A960YBV7-F1
#
_cell.length_a   1.000
_cell.length_b   1.000
_cell.length_c   1.000
_cell.angle_alpha   90.00
_cell.angle_beta   90.00
_cell.angle_gamma   90.00
#
_symmetry.space_group_name_H-M   'P 1'
#
loop_
_entity.id
_entity.type
_entity.pdbx_description
1 polymer ?
#
loop_
_entity_poly.entity_id
_entity_poly.type
_entity_poly.pdbx_seq_one_letter_code
_entity_poly.pdbx_strand_id
1 'polypeptide(L)'
;LIDIFEKTHGKKAKPYWTDLIQSVKLGHPKFIFIAEVYWNLEYHLQTLGFDYTYDKTLYDRLKEKNLREILGHLNADPGFQEKSLRFIENHDEQRAYATFAQDSVSDFSLLCFLPGMILYHDGQDLGVEYKVPVQLSRIPDEEVKSEILAYYIRAFRAIASRKEKKLKIHHNHLHPYGEYDLSDVVSYTLVEDTNDPHLEILIYNFYPHEIKGRLEIDDEILEKLDRNGIHDIRFIDVSSEAHYIRSIDDLMRYGLYIHLMPGQVHWFVKE
;
A
#
# COMPACT_ATOMS: atom_id res chain seq x y z
N LEU A 1 -23.88 -12.43 7.38
CA LEU A 1 -24.38 -11.28 8.18
C LEU A 1 -25.59 -11.60 9.04
N ILE A 2 -26.57 -12.38 8.56
CA ILE A 2 -27.79 -12.68 9.34
C ILE A 2 -27.44 -13.27 10.71
N ASP A 3 -26.59 -14.30 10.72
CA ASP A 3 -26.18 -14.98 11.95
C ASP A 3 -25.44 -14.06 12.91
N ILE A 4 -24.64 -13.12 12.41
CA ILE A 4 -23.91 -12.15 13.26
C ILE A 4 -24.90 -11.15 13.85
N PHE A 5 -25.76 -10.55 13.02
CA PHE A 5 -26.75 -9.58 13.49
C PHE A 5 -27.72 -10.21 14.50
N GLU A 6 -28.14 -11.46 14.26
CA GLU A 6 -29.00 -12.20 15.17
C GLU A 6 -28.28 -12.56 16.48
N LYS A 7 -27.02 -13.01 16.41
CA LYS A 7 -26.20 -13.24 17.61
C LYS A 7 -25.97 -11.96 18.42
N THR A 8 -25.72 -10.83 17.76
CA THR A 8 -25.40 -9.56 18.43
C THR A 8 -26.64 -8.86 18.99
N HIS A 9 -27.77 -8.89 18.28
CA HIS A 9 -28.96 -8.09 18.60
C HIS A 9 -30.21 -8.91 18.96
N GLY A 10 -30.15 -10.24 18.88
CA GLY A 10 -31.30 -11.12 19.15
C GLY A 10 -32.45 -10.95 18.15
N LYS A 11 -32.19 -10.38 16.98
CA LYS A 11 -33.20 -10.09 15.94
C LYS A 11 -32.79 -10.73 14.63
N LYS A 12 -33.72 -11.40 13.96
CA LYS A 12 -33.46 -12.00 12.65
C LYS A 12 -33.22 -10.92 11.60
N ALA A 13 -32.03 -10.90 11.01
CA ALA A 13 -31.73 -10.04 9.86
C ALA A 13 -32.30 -10.64 8.56
N LYS A 14 -32.62 -9.77 7.60
CA LYS A 14 -33.01 -10.18 6.24
C LYS A 14 -31.78 -10.16 5.31
N PRO A 15 -31.65 -11.09 4.35
CA PRO A 15 -30.54 -11.09 3.38
C PRO A 15 -30.76 -10.07 2.27
N TYR A 16 -30.85 -8.78 2.59
CA TYR A 16 -31.28 -7.76 1.62
C TYR A 16 -30.15 -7.06 0.87
N TRP A 17 -28.88 -7.35 1.17
CA TRP A 17 -27.76 -6.57 0.62
C TRP A 17 -27.67 -6.64 -0.90
N THR A 18 -27.81 -7.83 -1.49
CA THR A 18 -27.80 -7.98 -2.96
C THR A 18 -28.89 -7.13 -3.61
N ASP A 19 -30.14 -7.28 -3.17
CA ASP A 19 -31.28 -6.57 -3.74
C ASP A 19 -31.17 -5.05 -3.52
N LEU A 20 -30.69 -4.63 -2.35
CA LEU A 20 -30.49 -3.22 -2.01
C LEU A 20 -29.42 -2.59 -2.90
N ILE A 21 -28.25 -3.21 -2.99
CA ILE A 21 -27.13 -2.69 -3.79
C ILE A 21 -27.55 -2.63 -5.26
N GLN A 22 -28.17 -3.68 -5.79
CA GLN A 22 -28.67 -3.69 -7.16
C GLN A 22 -29.70 -2.58 -7.40
N SER A 23 -30.66 -2.41 -6.50
CA SER A 23 -31.70 -1.37 -6.61
C SER A 23 -31.10 0.04 -6.61
N VAL A 24 -30.13 0.31 -5.74
CA VAL A 24 -29.44 1.61 -5.71
C VAL A 24 -28.62 1.82 -6.97
N LYS A 25 -27.87 0.80 -7.42
CA LYS A 25 -27.02 0.91 -8.62
C LYS A 25 -27.82 1.02 -9.92
N LEU A 26 -29.05 0.51 -9.98
CA LEU A 26 -29.96 0.74 -11.12
C LEU A 26 -30.25 2.24 -11.31
N GLY A 27 -30.48 2.98 -10.22
CA GLY A 27 -30.69 4.43 -10.27
C GLY A 27 -29.39 5.24 -10.26
N HIS A 28 -28.34 4.71 -9.64
CA HIS A 28 -27.07 5.39 -9.40
C HIS A 28 -25.87 4.45 -9.69
N PRO A 29 -25.52 4.18 -10.96
CA PRO A 29 -24.51 3.18 -11.31
C PRO A 29 -23.11 3.45 -10.77
N LYS A 30 -22.81 4.70 -10.40
CA LYS A 30 -21.52 5.14 -9.85
C LYS A 30 -21.49 5.18 -8.31
N PHE A 31 -22.59 4.81 -7.64
CA PHE A 31 -22.62 4.79 -6.18
C PHE A 31 -21.73 3.67 -5.66
N ILE A 32 -20.81 4.01 -4.75
CA ILE A 32 -19.82 3.09 -4.18
C ILE A 32 -20.29 2.60 -2.82
N PHE A 33 -20.38 1.28 -2.67
CA PHE A 33 -20.66 0.62 -1.40
C PHE A 33 -19.36 0.11 -0.79
N ILE A 34 -19.07 0.57 0.43
CA ILE A 34 -17.92 0.14 1.22
C ILE A 34 -18.45 -0.57 2.46
N ALA A 35 -18.03 -1.82 2.69
CA ALA A 35 -18.36 -2.53 3.93
C ALA A 35 -17.21 -2.45 4.93
N GLU A 36 -17.50 -1.90 6.10
CA GLU A 36 -16.66 -2.04 7.28
C GLU A 36 -17.03 -3.33 8.01
N VAL A 37 -16.22 -4.38 7.85
CA VAL A 37 -16.51 -5.72 8.37
C VAL A 37 -15.22 -6.36 8.87
N TYR A 38 -15.28 -7.05 10.01
CA TYR A 38 -14.11 -7.56 10.75
C TYR A 38 -14.25 -9.03 11.19
N TRP A 39 -15.04 -9.84 10.48
CA TRP A 39 -15.37 -11.23 10.85
C TRP A 39 -14.97 -12.25 9.80
N ASN A 40 -13.93 -11.97 9.01
CA ASN A 40 -13.55 -12.79 7.87
C ASN A 40 -14.72 -12.96 6.86
N LEU A 41 -15.54 -11.90 6.72
CA LEU A 41 -16.71 -11.86 5.85
C LEU A 41 -16.50 -10.96 4.64
N GLU A 42 -15.32 -10.36 4.51
CA GLU A 42 -14.95 -9.39 3.49
C GLU A 42 -15.23 -9.99 2.10
N TYR A 43 -14.66 -11.18 1.82
CA TYR A 43 -14.89 -11.88 0.55
C TYR A 43 -16.38 -12.14 0.29
N HIS A 44 -17.12 -12.61 1.30
CA HIS A 44 -18.55 -12.85 1.15
C HIS A 44 -19.31 -11.56 0.81
N LEU A 45 -19.02 -10.44 1.48
CA LEU A 45 -19.67 -9.16 1.17
C LEU A 45 -19.31 -8.64 -0.22
N GLN A 46 -18.07 -8.82 -0.67
CA GLN A 46 -17.69 -8.52 -2.06
C GLN A 46 -18.52 -9.33 -3.07
N THR A 47 -18.85 -10.59 -2.77
CA THR A 47 -19.74 -11.41 -3.64
C THR A 47 -21.19 -10.93 -3.65
N LEU A 48 -21.65 -10.22 -2.61
CA LEU A 48 -22.99 -9.64 -2.55
C LEU A 48 -23.12 -8.31 -3.32
N GLY A 49 -22.01 -7.78 -3.86
CA GLY A 49 -22.01 -6.59 -4.71
C GLY A 49 -21.39 -5.34 -4.08
N PHE A 50 -20.81 -5.42 -2.88
CA PHE A 50 -20.01 -4.33 -2.33
C PHE A 50 -18.80 -4.05 -3.23
N ASP A 51 -18.52 -2.77 -3.44
CA ASP A 51 -17.38 -2.32 -4.26
C ASP A 51 -16.07 -2.51 -3.51
N TYR A 52 -16.08 -2.19 -2.21
CA TYR A 52 -14.92 -2.36 -1.35
C TYR A 52 -15.28 -2.92 0.03
N THR A 53 -14.30 -3.53 0.67
CA THR A 53 -14.37 -3.97 2.07
C THR A 53 -13.12 -3.52 2.81
N TYR A 54 -13.26 -3.07 4.05
CA TYR A 54 -12.13 -2.71 4.90
C TYR A 54 -11.16 -3.90 5.01
N ASP A 55 -9.87 -3.65 4.84
CA ASP A 55 -8.83 -4.66 4.95
C ASP A 55 -8.19 -4.66 6.35
N LYS A 56 -9.01 -4.99 7.33
CA LYS A 56 -8.58 -5.08 8.73
C LYS A 56 -7.55 -6.18 8.95
N THR A 57 -7.65 -7.26 8.19
CA THR A 57 -6.70 -8.37 8.22
C THR A 57 -5.28 -7.91 7.92
N LEU A 58 -5.09 -7.09 6.87
CA LEU A 58 -3.77 -6.53 6.58
C LEU A 58 -3.30 -5.59 7.69
N TYR A 59 -4.18 -4.69 8.17
CA TYR A 59 -3.86 -3.77 9.26
C TYR A 59 -3.38 -4.52 10.52
N ASP A 60 -4.09 -5.56 10.95
CA ASP A 60 -3.73 -6.32 12.16
C ASP A 60 -2.40 -7.07 11.96
N ARG A 61 -2.17 -7.63 10.78
CA ARG A 61 -0.91 -8.32 10.45
C ARG A 61 0.30 -7.39 10.41
N LEU A 62 0.12 -6.17 9.88
CA LEU A 62 1.15 -5.11 9.94
C LEU A 62 1.43 -4.73 11.39
N LYS A 63 0.37 -4.54 12.20
CA LYS A 63 0.48 -4.16 13.61
C LYS A 63 1.20 -5.23 14.44
N GLU A 64 0.95 -6.50 14.15
CA GLU A 64 1.61 -7.64 14.80
C GLU A 64 3.01 -7.93 14.23
N LYS A 65 3.40 -7.27 13.14
CA LYS A 65 4.65 -7.49 12.40
C LYS A 65 4.86 -8.96 12.01
N ASN A 66 3.78 -9.65 11.68
CA ASN A 66 3.81 -11.06 11.32
C ASN A 66 4.09 -11.23 9.82
N LEU A 67 5.37 -11.26 9.45
CA LEU A 67 5.85 -11.30 8.06
C LEU A 67 5.17 -12.39 7.22
N ARG A 68 5.11 -13.62 7.72
CA ARG A 68 4.52 -14.74 7.00
C ARG A 68 3.05 -14.50 6.66
N GLU A 69 2.31 -13.93 7.60
CA GLU A 69 0.90 -13.63 7.41
C GLU A 69 0.65 -12.42 6.52
N ILE A 70 1.52 -11.39 6.60
CA ILE A 70 1.51 -10.25 5.69
C ILE A 70 1.67 -10.77 4.26
N LEU A 71 2.73 -11.53 3.98
CA LEU A 71 3.00 -12.05 2.63
C LEU A 71 1.91 -13.00 2.13
N GLY A 72 1.38 -13.86 3.01
CA GLY A 72 0.22 -14.69 2.69
C GLY A 72 -1.00 -13.86 2.29
N HIS A 73 -1.20 -12.68 2.90
CA HIS A 73 -2.27 -11.75 2.53
C HIS A 73 -2.04 -11.08 1.18
N LEU A 74 -0.81 -10.60 0.95
CA LEU A 74 -0.46 -9.87 -0.27
C LEU A 74 -0.56 -10.76 -1.51
N ASN A 75 -0.41 -12.08 -1.34
CA ASN A 75 -0.56 -13.10 -2.38
C ASN A 75 -1.97 -13.70 -2.49
N ALA A 76 -2.97 -13.16 -1.76
CA ALA A 76 -4.34 -13.63 -1.90
C ALA A 76 -4.94 -13.28 -3.28
N ASP A 77 -6.13 -13.80 -3.56
CA ASP A 77 -6.80 -13.65 -4.86
C ASP A 77 -6.80 -12.18 -5.35
N PRO A 78 -6.35 -11.90 -6.59
CA PRO A 78 -6.29 -10.53 -7.10
C PRO A 78 -7.64 -9.81 -7.11
N GLY A 79 -8.75 -10.53 -7.36
CA GLY A 79 -10.09 -9.96 -7.34
C GLY A 79 -10.54 -9.54 -5.95
N PHE A 80 -10.10 -10.26 -4.92
CA PHE A 80 -10.26 -9.83 -3.52
C PHE A 80 -9.43 -8.58 -3.24
N GLN A 81 -8.16 -8.58 -3.65
CA GLN A 81 -7.22 -7.48 -3.41
C GLN A 81 -7.66 -6.17 -4.11
N GLU A 82 -8.21 -6.23 -5.33
CA GLU A 82 -8.78 -5.07 -6.05
C GLU A 82 -9.97 -4.42 -5.34
N LYS A 83 -10.66 -5.16 -4.46
CA LYS A 83 -11.82 -4.70 -3.70
C LYS A 83 -11.50 -4.49 -2.22
N SER A 84 -10.22 -4.50 -1.85
CA SER A 84 -9.80 -4.20 -0.49
C SER A 84 -9.59 -2.70 -0.31
N LEU A 85 -10.11 -2.16 0.77
CA LEU A 85 -9.84 -0.81 1.25
C LEU A 85 -8.68 -0.88 2.25
N ARG A 86 -7.53 -0.35 1.84
CA ARG A 86 -6.25 -0.38 2.54
C ARG A 86 -6.11 0.83 3.46
N PHE A 87 -5.73 0.61 4.70
CA PHE A 87 -5.50 1.68 5.66
C PHE A 87 -4.50 1.26 6.74
N ILE A 88 -3.81 2.23 7.31
CA ILE A 88 -3.04 2.09 8.56
C ILE A 88 -3.67 2.91 9.70
N GLU A 89 -4.70 3.69 9.40
CA GLU A 89 -5.45 4.50 10.37
C GLU A 89 -6.88 4.66 9.86
N ASN A 90 -7.84 4.60 10.77
CA ASN A 90 -9.21 5.03 10.53
C ASN A 90 -9.76 5.61 11.85
N HIS A 91 -11.06 5.91 11.87
CA HIS A 91 -11.72 6.52 13.03
C HIS A 91 -11.86 5.58 14.26
N ASP A 92 -11.80 4.26 14.05
CA ASP A 92 -11.98 3.24 15.08
C ASP A 92 -10.65 2.65 15.60
N GLU A 93 -9.59 2.73 14.81
CA GLU A 93 -8.25 2.30 15.17
C GLU A 93 -7.46 3.38 15.91
N GLN A 94 -6.36 2.98 16.54
CA GLN A 94 -5.40 3.93 17.09
C GLN A 94 -4.71 4.69 15.97
N ARG A 95 -4.15 5.88 16.30
CA ARG A 95 -3.39 6.67 15.33
C ARG A 95 -2.23 5.85 14.76
N ALA A 96 -1.93 6.02 13.48
CA ALA A 96 -0.87 5.29 12.80
C ALA A 96 0.48 5.52 13.47
N TYR A 97 0.82 6.78 13.75
CA TYR A 97 2.10 7.08 14.39
C TYR A 97 2.18 6.51 15.82
N ALA A 98 1.09 6.51 16.58
CA ALA A 98 1.06 5.88 17.91
C ALA A 98 1.18 4.34 17.85
N THR A 99 0.72 3.72 16.76
CA THR A 99 0.69 2.26 16.61
C THR A 99 1.97 1.70 15.98
N PHE A 100 2.46 2.35 14.92
CA PHE A 100 3.55 1.89 14.08
C PHE A 100 4.83 2.74 14.24
N ALA A 101 4.76 3.88 14.93
CA ALA A 101 5.84 4.85 15.02
C ALA A 101 6.36 5.23 13.62
N GLN A 102 7.68 5.15 13.42
CA GLN A 102 8.31 5.47 12.14
C GLN A 102 7.95 4.46 11.04
N ASP A 103 7.55 3.23 11.38
CA ASP A 103 7.15 2.22 10.39
C ASP A 103 5.83 2.60 9.69
N SER A 104 5.06 3.55 10.23
CA SER A 104 3.84 4.08 9.57
C SER A 104 4.13 4.61 8.16
N VAL A 105 5.32 5.16 7.93
CA VAL A 105 5.79 5.62 6.62
C VAL A 105 6.05 4.44 5.67
N SER A 106 6.68 3.38 6.17
CA SER A 106 6.95 2.17 5.40
C SER A 106 5.66 1.43 5.05
N ASP A 107 4.76 1.30 6.01
CA ASP A 107 3.47 0.62 5.82
C ASP A 107 2.57 1.41 4.86
N PHE A 108 2.51 2.75 4.98
CA PHE A 108 1.79 3.56 4.00
C PHE A 108 2.38 3.45 2.59
N SER A 109 3.72 3.41 2.47
CA SER A 109 4.40 3.19 1.19
C SER A 109 3.99 1.86 0.56
N LEU A 110 3.90 0.78 1.36
CA LEU A 110 3.36 -0.50 0.90
C LEU A 110 1.94 -0.35 0.36
N LEU A 111 1.03 0.27 1.13
CA LEU A 111 -0.36 0.44 0.70
C LEU A 111 -0.48 1.18 -0.65
N CYS A 112 0.44 2.09 -0.93
CA CYS A 112 0.49 2.84 -2.20
C CYS A 112 0.81 1.99 -3.43
N PHE A 113 1.34 0.78 -3.24
CA PHE A 113 1.63 -0.17 -4.32
C PHE A 113 0.65 -1.34 -4.37
N LEU A 114 -0.29 -1.43 -3.42
CA LEU A 114 -1.28 -2.50 -3.41
C LEU A 114 -2.51 -2.13 -4.26
N PRO A 115 -3.14 -3.11 -4.92
CA PRO A 115 -4.42 -2.87 -5.57
C PRO A 115 -5.51 -2.60 -4.52
N GLY A 116 -6.54 -1.88 -4.95
CA GLY A 116 -7.67 -1.50 -4.11
C GLY A 116 -7.77 0.00 -3.92
N MET A 117 -8.45 0.40 -2.84
CA MET A 117 -8.65 1.80 -2.47
C MET A 117 -7.85 2.12 -1.22
N ILE A 118 -7.16 3.25 -1.20
CA ILE A 118 -6.44 3.72 -0.01
C ILE A 118 -7.39 4.63 0.78
N LEU A 119 -7.56 4.33 2.07
CA LEU A 119 -8.15 5.25 3.03
C LEU A 119 -7.01 5.88 3.82
N TYR A 120 -6.99 7.21 3.78
CA TYR A 120 -6.11 8.06 4.56
C TYR A 120 -6.97 8.86 5.55
N HIS A 121 -6.52 8.94 6.79
CA HIS A 121 -7.28 9.54 7.89
C HIS A 121 -6.70 10.91 8.30
N ASP A 122 -7.58 11.83 8.71
CA ASP A 122 -7.20 13.20 9.06
C ASP A 122 -6.20 13.25 10.22
N GLY A 123 -5.09 13.98 10.03
CA GLY A 123 -3.96 14.11 10.96
C GLY A 123 -2.92 12.99 10.90
N GLN A 124 -3.12 11.96 10.06
CA GLN A 124 -2.16 10.88 9.85
C GLN A 124 -0.82 11.42 9.27
N ASP A 125 -0.91 12.40 8.38
CA ASP A 125 0.24 13.11 7.78
C ASP A 125 0.95 14.07 8.75
N LEU A 126 0.25 14.53 9.78
CA LEU A 126 0.82 15.36 10.84
C LEU A 126 1.51 14.52 11.92
N GLY A 127 1.31 13.20 11.90
CA GLY A 127 1.82 12.28 12.91
C GLY A 127 1.13 12.43 14.27
N VAL A 128 -0.15 12.82 14.28
CA VAL A 128 -0.97 12.93 15.51
C VAL A 128 -1.02 11.58 16.22
N GLU A 129 -0.89 11.58 17.55
CA GLU A 129 -0.80 10.39 18.40
C GLU A 129 -2.06 10.14 19.22
N TYR A 130 -2.82 11.17 19.57
CA TYR A 130 -4.03 10.98 20.37
C TYR A 130 -5.23 10.65 19.50
N LYS A 131 -5.76 9.43 19.70
CA LYS A 131 -7.05 9.05 19.14
C LYS A 131 -8.18 9.72 19.93
N VAL A 132 -8.98 10.53 19.25
CA VAL A 132 -10.17 11.16 19.83
C VAL A 132 -11.43 10.41 19.38
N PRO A 133 -12.32 10.01 20.30
CA PRO A 133 -13.61 9.43 19.91
C PRO A 133 -14.39 10.36 19.00
N VAL A 134 -15.01 9.81 17.95
CA VAL A 134 -15.77 10.56 16.93
C VAL A 134 -16.93 11.39 17.50
N GLN A 135 -17.37 11.10 18.73
CA GLN A 135 -18.42 11.85 19.42
C GLN A 135 -17.94 13.17 20.02
N LEU A 136 -16.63 13.40 20.12
CA LEU A 136 -16.04 14.62 20.67
C LEU A 136 -15.73 15.62 19.55
N SER A 137 -15.97 16.90 19.83
CA SER A 137 -15.74 18.01 18.88
C SER A 137 -14.43 18.76 19.10
N ARG A 138 -13.57 18.27 20.02
CA ARG A 138 -12.29 18.89 20.35
C ARG A 138 -11.20 17.84 20.36
N ILE A 139 -10.07 18.21 19.78
CA ILE A 139 -8.85 17.41 19.69
C ILE A 139 -7.77 18.16 20.47
N PRO A 140 -6.88 17.47 21.22
CA PRO A 140 -5.72 18.13 21.80
C PRO A 140 -4.85 18.76 20.72
N ASP A 141 -4.23 19.90 21.02
CA ASP A 141 -3.20 20.46 20.16
C ASP A 141 -1.97 19.55 20.23
N GLU A 142 -1.48 19.11 19.07
CA GLU A 142 -0.28 18.28 18.94
C GLU A 142 0.73 18.96 18.00
N GLU A 143 2.01 18.84 18.33
CA GLU A 143 3.07 19.33 17.46
C GLU A 143 3.17 18.47 16.20
N VAL A 144 3.26 19.14 15.05
CA VAL A 144 3.43 18.48 13.75
C VAL A 144 4.78 17.80 13.67
N LYS A 145 4.78 16.51 13.34
CA LYS A 145 6.00 15.75 13.07
C LYS A 145 6.49 16.05 11.66
N SER A 146 7.42 17.00 11.56
CA SER A 146 7.87 17.56 10.28
C SER A 146 8.39 16.51 9.29
N GLU A 147 9.08 15.46 9.78
CA GLU A 147 9.55 14.36 8.95
C GLU A 147 8.41 13.54 8.33
N ILE A 148 7.35 13.30 9.11
CA ILE A 148 6.14 12.59 8.66
C ILE A 148 5.40 13.43 7.62
N LEU A 149 5.17 14.72 7.91
CA LEU A 149 4.53 15.63 6.96
C LEU A 149 5.30 15.73 5.65
N ALA A 150 6.62 15.86 5.72
CA ALA A 150 7.47 15.90 4.53
C ALA A 150 7.34 14.62 3.68
N TYR A 151 7.33 13.45 4.32
CA TYR A 151 7.08 12.18 3.64
C TYR A 151 5.71 12.15 2.95
N TYR A 152 4.62 12.47 3.66
CA TYR A 152 3.27 12.41 3.07
C TYR A 152 3.12 13.38 1.89
N ILE A 153 3.72 14.58 1.96
CA ILE A 153 3.77 15.50 0.83
C ILE A 153 4.44 14.86 -0.40
N ARG A 154 5.57 14.15 -0.22
CA ARG A 154 6.25 13.44 -1.32
C ARG A 154 5.43 12.27 -1.83
N ALA A 155 4.88 11.45 -0.93
CA ALA A 155 4.05 10.29 -1.27
C ALA A 155 2.80 10.70 -2.06
N PHE A 156 2.08 11.73 -1.61
CA PHE A 156 0.91 12.24 -2.35
C PHE A 156 1.29 12.84 -3.69
N ARG A 157 2.44 13.49 -3.81
CA ARG A 157 2.95 13.96 -5.12
C ARG A 157 3.22 12.80 -6.07
N ALA A 158 3.88 11.75 -5.59
CA ALA A 158 4.15 10.55 -6.38
C ALA A 158 2.84 9.90 -6.84
N ILE A 159 1.89 9.68 -5.94
CA ILE A 159 0.56 9.10 -6.26
C ILE A 159 -0.19 9.99 -7.27
N ALA A 160 -0.16 11.31 -7.10
CA ALA A 160 -0.83 12.25 -7.99
C ALA A 160 -0.19 12.34 -9.39
N SER A 161 1.08 11.95 -9.54
CA SER A 161 1.77 11.92 -10.84
C SER A 161 1.40 10.70 -11.70
N ARG A 162 0.79 9.67 -11.10
CA ARG A 162 0.33 8.46 -11.81
C ARG A 162 -0.82 8.81 -12.75
N LYS A 163 -0.70 8.43 -14.02
CA LYS A 163 -1.72 8.65 -15.06
C LYS A 163 -2.74 7.52 -15.10
N GLU A 164 -2.34 6.30 -14.77
CA GLU A 164 -3.24 5.15 -14.74
C GLU A 164 -3.78 4.90 -13.33
N LYS A 165 -5.09 4.63 -13.24
CA LYS A 165 -5.73 4.26 -11.97
C LYS A 165 -5.52 2.80 -11.60
N LYS A 166 -5.18 1.95 -12.57
CA LYS A 166 -4.86 0.53 -12.34
C LYS A 166 -3.37 0.34 -12.50
N LEU A 167 -2.72 -0.01 -11.40
CA LEU A 167 -1.27 -0.20 -11.36
C LEU A 167 -0.95 -1.59 -11.94
N LYS A 168 -0.05 -1.64 -12.93
CA LYS A 168 0.58 -2.90 -13.33
C LYS A 168 1.74 -3.14 -12.37
N ILE A 169 1.62 -4.17 -11.54
CA ILE A 169 2.60 -4.50 -10.51
C ILE A 169 3.42 -5.68 -11.01
N HIS A 170 4.72 -5.47 -11.14
CA HIS A 170 5.69 -6.52 -11.43
C HIS A 170 6.39 -6.88 -10.12
N HIS A 171 6.47 -8.17 -9.82
CA HIS A 171 7.26 -8.68 -8.71
C HIS A 171 8.71 -8.78 -9.17
N ASN A 172 9.62 -8.12 -8.46
CA ASN A 172 11.02 -8.14 -8.83
C ASN A 172 11.73 -9.34 -8.18
N HIS A 173 12.82 -9.75 -8.80
CA HIS A 173 13.75 -10.70 -8.20
C HIS A 173 14.89 -9.95 -7.51
N LEU A 174 15.20 -10.34 -6.27
CA LEU A 174 16.24 -9.69 -5.48
C LEU A 174 17.37 -10.67 -5.20
N HIS A 175 18.57 -10.33 -5.68
CA HIS A 175 19.77 -11.13 -5.51
C HIS A 175 20.54 -10.67 -4.25
N PRO A 176 20.61 -11.48 -3.18
CA PRO A 176 21.25 -11.09 -1.92
C PRO A 176 22.78 -10.95 -2.04
N TYR A 177 23.34 -10.02 -1.27
CA TYR A 177 24.77 -10.02 -0.92
C TYR A 177 24.96 -10.72 0.41
N GLY A 178 24.97 -12.06 0.38
CA GLY A 178 25.17 -12.93 1.55
C GLY A 178 24.44 -14.27 1.38
N GLU A 179 24.50 -15.11 2.42
CA GLU A 179 23.84 -16.42 2.47
C GLU A 179 22.47 -16.33 3.18
N TYR A 180 21.58 -15.47 2.69
CA TYR A 180 20.20 -15.38 3.17
C TYR A 180 19.23 -15.37 2.00
N ASP A 181 18.11 -16.06 2.18
CA ASP A 181 17.00 -16.04 1.22
C ASP A 181 16.25 -14.71 1.36
N LEU A 182 15.95 -14.07 0.22
CA LEU A 182 15.19 -12.82 0.13
C LEU A 182 13.83 -13.03 -0.53
N SER A 183 13.35 -14.27 -0.59
CA SER A 183 12.03 -14.63 -1.09
C SER A 183 10.87 -13.91 -0.39
N ASP A 184 11.07 -13.46 0.85
CA ASP A 184 10.07 -12.73 1.64
C ASP A 184 10.21 -11.19 1.56
N VAL A 185 11.15 -10.65 0.76
CA VAL A 185 11.22 -9.21 0.51
C VAL A 185 10.09 -8.80 -0.43
N VAL A 186 9.25 -7.87 0.01
CA VAL A 186 8.25 -7.27 -0.87
C VAL A 186 8.94 -6.30 -1.80
N SER A 187 8.86 -6.59 -3.10
CA SER A 187 9.35 -5.69 -4.13
C SER A 187 8.34 -5.58 -5.27
N TYR A 188 7.99 -4.34 -5.61
CA TYR A 188 7.01 -4.03 -6.63
C TYR A 188 7.57 -3.00 -7.59
N THR A 189 7.41 -3.25 -8.89
CA THR A 189 7.67 -2.27 -9.92
C THR A 189 6.36 -1.88 -10.57
N LEU A 190 6.11 -0.57 -10.62
CA LEU A 190 4.96 0.05 -11.27
C LEU A 190 5.44 0.70 -12.55
N VAL A 191 4.83 0.31 -13.67
CA VAL A 191 5.11 0.89 -14.98
C VAL A 191 3.82 1.35 -15.64
N GLU A 192 3.81 2.61 -16.07
CA GLU A 192 2.77 3.12 -16.96
C GLU A 192 3.28 3.08 -18.40
N ASP A 193 2.55 2.35 -19.26
CA ASP A 193 2.94 2.09 -20.65
C ASP A 193 2.61 3.33 -21.52
N THR A 194 3.44 4.36 -21.36
CA THR A 194 3.39 5.58 -22.18
C THR A 194 4.73 5.78 -22.89
N ASN A 195 4.80 6.69 -23.87
CA ASN A 195 6.04 6.96 -24.63
C ASN A 195 7.24 7.37 -23.74
N ASP A 196 6.96 7.90 -22.54
CA ASP A 196 7.94 8.07 -21.48
C ASP A 196 7.41 7.34 -20.24
N PRO A 197 7.86 6.09 -19.98
CA PRO A 197 7.25 5.28 -18.95
C PRO A 197 7.52 5.90 -17.58
N HIS A 198 6.43 6.09 -16.83
CA HIS A 198 6.49 6.38 -15.41
C HIS A 198 6.91 5.09 -14.71
N LEU A 199 8.01 5.15 -13.95
CA LEU A 199 8.59 4.01 -13.26
C LEU A 199 8.65 4.31 -11.77
N GLU A 200 8.01 3.47 -10.97
CA GLU A 200 8.19 3.45 -9.52
C GLU A 200 8.62 2.07 -9.04
N ILE A 201 9.49 2.01 -8.04
CA ILE A 201 9.98 0.76 -7.46
C ILE A 201 9.87 0.85 -5.94
N LEU A 202 9.10 -0.06 -5.35
CA LEU A 202 9.01 -0.26 -3.91
C LEU A 202 9.86 -1.45 -3.49
N ILE A 203 10.58 -1.34 -2.38
CA ILE A 203 11.31 -2.43 -1.74
C ILE A 203 11.16 -2.27 -0.24
N TYR A 204 10.56 -3.24 0.43
CA TYR A 204 10.30 -3.18 1.87
C TYR A 204 10.98 -4.34 2.60
N ASN A 205 11.91 -4.00 3.50
CA ASN A 205 12.55 -4.96 4.39
C ASN A 205 11.71 -5.25 5.65
N PHE A 206 11.00 -6.37 5.64
CA PHE A 206 10.31 -6.88 6.83
C PHE A 206 11.17 -7.76 7.74
N TYR A 207 12.41 -8.07 7.36
CA TYR A 207 13.27 -8.91 8.18
C TYR A 207 13.74 -8.16 9.42
N PRO A 208 14.03 -8.88 10.53
CA PRO A 208 14.62 -8.30 11.73
C PRO A 208 16.13 -8.01 11.57
N HIS A 209 16.68 -8.09 10.36
CA HIS A 209 18.08 -7.81 10.06
C HIS A 209 18.24 -6.95 8.81
N GLU A 210 19.42 -6.37 8.64
CA GLU A 210 19.84 -5.60 7.48
C GLU A 210 19.89 -6.48 6.23
N ILE A 211 19.36 -5.97 5.10
CA ILE A 211 19.45 -6.63 3.79
C ILE A 211 20.27 -5.79 2.81
N LYS A 212 21.09 -6.47 2.01
CA LYS A 212 21.84 -5.88 0.89
C LYS A 212 21.70 -6.77 -0.33
N GLY A 213 21.68 -6.16 -1.51
CA GLY A 213 21.60 -6.95 -2.73
C GLY A 213 21.43 -6.11 -3.98
N ARG A 214 21.02 -6.80 -5.04
CA ARG A 214 20.72 -6.21 -6.35
C ARG A 214 19.33 -6.62 -6.79
N LEU A 215 18.46 -5.62 -6.96
CA LEU A 215 17.13 -5.80 -7.51
C LEU A 215 17.23 -5.87 -9.04
N GLU A 216 16.75 -6.97 -9.59
CA GLU A 216 16.57 -7.14 -11.03
C GLU A 216 15.31 -6.39 -11.47
N ILE A 217 15.46 -5.55 -12.49
CA ILE A 217 14.36 -4.85 -13.14
C ILE A 217 14.19 -5.49 -14.51
N ASP A 218 12.96 -5.78 -14.90
CA ASP A 218 12.64 -6.43 -16.17
C ASP A 218 13.31 -5.71 -17.36
N ASP A 219 14.03 -6.47 -18.19
CA ASP A 219 14.73 -5.95 -19.36
C ASP A 219 13.78 -5.23 -20.33
N GLU A 220 12.52 -5.66 -20.46
CA GLU A 220 11.54 -4.98 -21.32
C GLU A 220 11.27 -3.55 -20.82
N ILE A 221 11.25 -3.34 -19.50
CA ILE A 221 11.08 -2.02 -18.89
C ILE A 221 12.32 -1.17 -19.16
N LEU A 222 13.52 -1.73 -18.96
CA LEU A 222 14.79 -1.02 -19.15
C LEU A 222 15.02 -0.66 -20.63
N GLU A 223 14.71 -1.54 -21.57
CA GLU A 223 14.80 -1.28 -23.00
C GLU A 223 13.86 -0.14 -23.44
N LYS A 224 12.65 -0.07 -22.87
CA LYS A 224 11.73 1.05 -23.15
C LYS A 224 12.31 2.39 -22.69
N LEU A 225 13.10 2.39 -21.62
CA LEU A 225 13.76 3.58 -21.10
C LEU A 225 14.96 4.00 -21.96
N ASP A 226 15.75 3.04 -22.47
CA ASP A 226 16.92 3.29 -23.32
C ASP A 226 16.55 3.85 -24.71
N ARG A 227 15.40 3.44 -25.28
CA ARG A 227 14.93 3.89 -26.60
C ARG A 227 14.81 5.41 -26.76
N ASN A 228 14.78 6.16 -25.66
CA ASN A 228 14.72 7.62 -25.64
C ASN A 228 16.11 8.29 -25.66
N GLY A 229 17.20 7.53 -25.83
CA GLY A 229 18.58 8.05 -25.81
C GLY A 229 19.06 8.45 -24.40
N ILE A 230 18.39 7.91 -23.37
CA ILE A 230 18.68 8.14 -21.96
C ILE A 230 19.65 7.05 -21.51
N HIS A 231 20.90 7.40 -21.24
CA HIS A 231 21.89 6.44 -20.72
C HIS A 231 21.88 6.33 -19.20
N ASP A 232 21.37 7.37 -18.52
CA ASP A 232 21.30 7.47 -17.07
C ASP A 232 19.88 7.80 -16.61
N ILE A 233 19.35 7.02 -15.69
CA ILE A 233 18.06 7.27 -15.03
C ILE A 233 18.32 7.97 -13.70
N ARG A 234 17.56 9.04 -13.45
CA ARG A 234 17.50 9.68 -12.15
C ARG A 234 16.31 9.14 -11.36
N PHE A 235 16.59 8.68 -10.15
CA PHE A 235 15.58 8.28 -9.17
C PHE A 235 15.57 9.26 -8.01
N ILE A 236 14.37 9.60 -7.54
CA ILE A 236 14.16 10.16 -6.21
C ILE A 236 13.54 9.08 -5.32
N ASP A 237 14.08 8.91 -4.12
CA ASP A 237 13.48 8.04 -3.10
C ASP A 237 12.47 8.83 -2.27
N VAL A 238 11.20 8.49 -2.40
CA VAL A 238 10.10 9.16 -1.68
C VAL A 238 10.23 8.96 -0.17
N SER A 239 10.76 7.82 0.29
CA SER A 239 10.90 7.54 1.72
C SER A 239 11.98 8.41 2.36
N SER A 240 13.13 8.60 1.69
CA SER A 240 14.30 9.26 2.25
C SER A 240 14.67 10.63 1.66
N GLU A 241 14.03 11.06 0.57
CA GLU A 241 14.37 12.25 -0.24
C GLU A 241 15.73 12.17 -0.97
N ALA A 242 16.42 11.04 -0.89
CA ALA A 242 17.69 10.86 -1.56
C ALA A 242 17.52 10.79 -3.09
N HIS A 243 18.47 11.37 -3.82
CA HIS A 243 18.54 11.26 -5.28
C HIS A 243 19.66 10.31 -5.72
N TYR A 244 19.36 9.53 -6.75
CA TYR A 244 20.28 8.55 -7.31
C TYR A 244 20.33 8.70 -8.82
N ILE A 245 21.52 8.60 -9.40
CA ILE A 245 21.73 8.49 -10.84
C ILE A 245 22.27 7.10 -11.12
N ARG A 246 21.69 6.38 -12.08
CA ARG A 246 22.05 5.02 -12.44
C ARG A 246 22.09 4.87 -13.95
N SER A 247 23.17 4.29 -14.46
CA SER A 247 23.26 3.93 -15.87
C SER A 247 22.32 2.77 -16.18
N ILE A 248 21.63 2.82 -17.33
CA ILE A 248 20.78 1.72 -17.79
C ILE A 248 21.62 0.46 -18.02
N ASP A 249 22.82 0.59 -18.58
CA ASP A 249 23.74 -0.55 -18.78
C ASP A 249 24.09 -1.23 -17.45
N ASP A 250 24.31 -0.45 -16.39
CA ASP A 250 24.56 -0.98 -15.04
C ASP A 250 23.32 -1.65 -14.44
N LEU A 251 22.13 -1.10 -14.68
CA LEU A 251 20.87 -1.71 -14.22
C LEU A 251 20.59 -3.02 -14.93
N MET A 252 20.78 -3.10 -16.25
CA MET A 252 20.63 -4.34 -17.02
C MET A 252 21.67 -5.38 -16.60
N ARG A 253 22.92 -4.96 -16.39
CA ARG A 253 24.01 -5.90 -16.11
C ARG A 253 24.07 -6.38 -14.67
N TYR A 254 23.77 -5.50 -13.72
CA TYR A 254 24.01 -5.75 -12.30
C TYR A 254 22.76 -5.59 -11.44
N GLY A 255 21.68 -4.99 -11.94
CA GLY A 255 20.52 -4.61 -11.15
C GLY A 255 20.75 -3.38 -10.27
N LEU A 256 19.67 -2.89 -9.65
CA LEU A 256 19.70 -1.76 -8.73
C LEU A 256 20.25 -2.20 -7.37
N TYR A 257 21.35 -1.58 -6.91
CA TYR A 257 21.87 -1.82 -5.56
C TYR A 257 20.91 -1.30 -4.49
N ILE A 258 20.68 -2.14 -3.48
CA ILE A 258 19.79 -1.84 -2.36
C ILE A 258 20.48 -2.16 -1.04
N HIS A 259 20.14 -1.36 -0.03
CA HIS A 259 20.60 -1.54 1.34
C HIS A 259 19.54 -1.00 2.30
N LEU A 260 18.89 -1.89 3.05
CA LEU A 260 17.79 -1.54 3.94
C LEU A 260 18.02 -2.13 5.34
N MET A 261 17.87 -1.29 6.36
CA MET A 261 17.77 -1.74 7.75
C MET A 261 16.39 -2.39 8.01
N PRO A 262 16.20 -3.11 9.13
CA PRO A 262 14.89 -3.65 9.51
C PRO A 262 13.80 -2.57 9.50
N GLY A 263 12.65 -2.86 8.88
CA GLY A 263 11.50 -1.95 8.83
C GLY A 263 11.63 -0.81 7.81
N GLN A 264 12.77 -0.70 7.10
CA GLN A 264 12.95 0.35 6.11
C GLN A 264 12.38 -0.02 4.75
N VAL A 265 11.97 1.03 4.04
CA VAL A 265 11.46 0.98 2.67
C VAL A 265 12.27 1.90 1.75
N HIS A 266 12.49 1.47 0.52
CA HIS A 266 12.79 2.38 -0.59
C HIS A 266 11.57 2.49 -1.49
N TRP A 267 11.21 3.71 -1.85
CA TRP A 267 10.21 4.00 -2.87
C TRP A 267 10.84 4.91 -3.91
N PHE A 268 11.48 4.31 -4.90
CA PHE A 268 12.09 5.04 -6.00
C PHE A 268 11.03 5.48 -7.01
N VAL A 269 11.11 6.73 -7.47
CA VAL A 269 10.35 7.27 -8.58
C VAL A 269 11.34 7.81 -9.61
N LYS A 270 11.18 7.41 -10.88
CA LYS A 270 11.95 7.98 -11.99
C LYS A 270 11.53 9.45 -12.21
N GLU A 271 12.51 10.35 -12.24
CA GLU A 271 12.32 11.77 -12.59
C GLU A 271 12.34 12.03 -14.10
#